data_AF-A0A194W9Q9-F1
#
_entry.id   AF-A0A194W9Q9-F1
#
_cell.length_a   1.000
_cell.length_b   1.000
_cell.length_c   1.000
_cell.angle_alpha   90.00
_cell.angle_beta   90.00
_cell.angle_gamma   90.00
#
_symmetry.space_group_name_H-M   'P 1'
#
loop_
_entity.id
_entity.type
_entity.pdbx_description
1 polymer ?
#
loop_
_entity_poly.entity_id
_entity_poly.type
_entity_poly.pdbx_seq_one_letter_code
_entity_poly.pdbx_strand_id
1 'polypeptide(L)'
;MPPRLSLRPLARQCQSYIFQQRAAISSTPKNDNLKFTDSSASKALMDIDDESSSSSSTTTKASAGPNTFNNNNPPSSPNGANSPTPMDVLYDVMETSRTRDKITANRQTLEERTKAQTAREELARQMTRNWKPGDVYAPHDLSPVEMLKWRQPKQPSKDIIDMLGLNPLDHYRNFSIISEFMTSMGRIKHSKETGLRPVNQRKMAKAIRRAIGMGIHPSTHKHPMILFRETQSAPRYQNTKIPEPDRTKIKPM
;
A
#
# COMPACT_ATOMS: atom_id res chain seq x y z
N MET A 1 -2.86 1.49 -58.75
CA MET A 1 -2.19 0.86 -57.60
C MET A 1 -0.82 1.52 -57.45
N PRO A 2 -0.39 1.88 -56.22
CA PRO A 2 0.21 0.91 -55.29
C PRO A 2 -0.50 0.78 -53.93
N PRO A 3 -0.11 -0.19 -53.08
CA PRO A 3 -0.99 -0.83 -52.11
C PRO A 3 -0.87 -0.36 -50.65
N ARG A 4 -1.82 -0.90 -49.88
CA ARG A 4 -2.15 -0.72 -48.46
C ARG A 4 -1.05 -1.20 -47.53
N LEU A 5 -0.87 -0.51 -46.41
CA LEU A 5 -0.24 -1.05 -45.21
C LEU A 5 -1.10 -0.71 -43.99
N SER A 6 -1.90 -1.70 -43.58
CA SER A 6 -2.41 -1.81 -42.21
C SER A 6 -1.36 -2.53 -41.38
N LEU A 7 -0.98 -1.96 -40.24
CA LEU A 7 -0.22 -2.66 -39.21
C LEU A 7 -0.85 -2.40 -37.84
N ARG A 8 -0.97 -3.49 -37.11
CA ARG A 8 -1.80 -3.77 -35.94
C ARG A 8 -1.33 -3.09 -34.64
N PRO A 9 -2.18 -3.05 -33.60
CA PRO A 9 -1.86 -2.44 -32.31
C PRO A 9 -0.91 -3.34 -31.51
N LEU A 10 0.10 -2.74 -30.88
CA LEU A 10 0.95 -3.43 -29.91
C LEU A 10 0.36 -3.22 -28.50
N ALA A 11 -0.43 -4.20 -28.08
CA ALA A 11 -0.71 -4.44 -26.68
C ALA A 11 0.61 -4.77 -25.96
N ARG A 12 0.93 -4.01 -24.91
CA ARG A 12 1.84 -4.47 -23.86
C ARG A 12 1.18 -4.27 -22.50
N GLN A 13 0.68 -5.39 -22.03
CA GLN A 13 0.27 -5.69 -20.68
C GLN A 13 1.54 -6.01 -19.88
N CYS A 14 1.87 -5.20 -18.88
CA CYS A 14 2.67 -5.62 -17.74
C CYS A 14 1.97 -5.08 -16.49
N GLN A 15 1.28 -5.98 -15.81
CA GLN A 15 0.70 -5.75 -14.51
C GLN A 15 1.81 -5.73 -13.46
N SER A 16 1.84 -4.73 -12.60
CA SER A 16 2.48 -4.81 -11.29
C SER A 16 1.43 -4.53 -10.24
N TYR A 17 0.93 -5.59 -9.60
CA TYR A 17 0.11 -5.50 -8.41
C TYR A 17 0.98 -5.01 -7.25
N ILE A 18 0.89 -3.73 -6.92
CA ILE A 18 1.29 -3.24 -5.60
C ILE A 18 0.03 -3.25 -4.74
N PHE A 19 -0.05 -4.26 -3.89
CA PHE A 19 -1.02 -4.36 -2.82
C PHE A 19 -0.56 -3.46 -1.67
N GLN A 20 -1.23 -2.33 -1.45
CA GLN A 20 -1.04 -1.52 -0.25
C GLN A 20 -2.40 -1.12 0.31
N GLN A 21 -2.78 -1.77 1.41
CA GLN A 21 -3.92 -1.40 2.23
C GLN A 21 -3.45 -0.65 3.47
N ARG A 22 -4.00 0.57 3.60
CA ARG A 22 -4.39 1.31 4.81
C ARG A 22 -3.35 1.71 5.88
N ALA A 23 -3.19 3.03 6.00
CA ALA A 23 -3.10 3.70 7.29
C ALA A 23 -4.51 3.92 7.85
N ALA A 24 -4.86 3.25 8.95
CA ALA A 24 -5.90 3.71 9.86
C ALA A 24 -5.25 4.65 10.87
N ILE A 25 -5.86 5.80 11.10
CA ILE A 25 -5.44 6.76 12.11
C ILE A 25 -5.82 6.14 13.46
N SER A 26 -4.85 5.56 14.16
CA SER A 26 -5.05 5.08 15.53
C SER A 26 -4.98 6.27 16.47
N SER A 27 -6.09 6.61 17.11
CA SER A 27 -6.13 7.57 18.21
C SER A 27 -5.81 6.83 19.51
N THR A 28 -4.54 6.80 19.90
CA THR A 28 -4.18 6.43 21.28
C THR A 28 -4.30 7.68 22.16
N PRO A 29 -5.08 7.66 23.26
CA PRO A 29 -5.06 8.76 24.22
C PRO A 29 -3.69 8.84 24.91
N LYS A 30 -3.27 10.06 25.28
CA LYS A 30 -2.10 10.31 26.12
C LYS A 30 -2.32 9.65 27.48
N ASN A 31 -1.51 8.65 27.81
CA ASN A 31 -1.38 8.19 29.19
C ASN A 31 -0.27 9.02 29.85
N ASP A 32 -0.69 9.97 30.66
CA ASP A 32 0.18 10.62 31.64
C ASP A 32 0.41 9.66 32.82
N ASN A 33 1.67 9.56 33.24
CA ASN A 33 2.18 8.88 34.45
C ASN A 33 2.53 7.37 34.34
N LEU A 34 3.75 7.09 33.86
CA LEU A 34 4.51 5.93 34.34
C LEU A 34 5.62 6.44 35.26
N LYS A 35 5.42 6.24 36.57
CA LYS A 35 6.44 6.40 37.58
C LYS A 35 7.44 5.26 37.43
N PHE A 36 8.71 5.59 37.25
CA PHE A 36 9.82 4.64 37.37
C PHE A 36 9.84 4.11 38.80
N THR A 37 9.67 2.78 38.96
CA THR A 37 10.02 2.07 40.18
C THR A 37 11.13 1.10 39.84
N ASP A 38 12.25 1.28 40.52
CA ASP A 38 13.46 0.49 40.35
C ASP A 38 13.32 -0.96 40.87
N SER A 39 14.10 -1.82 40.21
CA SER A 39 14.57 -3.14 40.62
C SER A 39 13.67 -4.36 40.38
N SER A 40 14.33 -5.40 39.86
CA SER A 40 13.99 -6.82 40.00
C SER A 40 13.02 -7.47 38.99
N ALA A 41 13.23 -7.23 37.68
CA ALA A 41 12.60 -8.06 36.64
C ALA A 41 13.58 -8.66 35.61
N SER A 42 14.85 -8.21 35.57
CA SER A 42 15.84 -8.66 34.59
C SER A 42 16.64 -9.91 35.00
N LYS A 43 16.32 -10.56 36.12
CA LYS A 43 17.08 -11.72 36.64
C LYS A 43 16.46 -13.09 36.33
N ALA A 44 15.28 -13.14 35.70
CA ALA A 44 14.56 -14.40 35.44
C ALA A 44 14.55 -14.84 33.97
N LEU A 45 15.34 -14.23 33.10
CA LEU A 45 15.31 -14.50 31.64
C LEU A 45 16.65 -14.98 31.05
N MET A 46 17.60 -15.41 31.88
CA MET A 46 18.89 -15.95 31.41
C MET A 46 19.23 -17.27 32.09
N ASP A 47 18.31 -18.23 32.02
CA ASP A 47 18.61 -19.62 32.33
C ASP A 47 17.75 -20.52 31.44
N ILE A 48 18.30 -20.89 30.27
CA ILE A 48 17.95 -22.05 29.43
C ILE A 48 19.03 -22.11 28.32
N ASP A 49 20.18 -22.71 28.68
CA ASP A 49 21.10 -23.42 27.79
C ASP A 49 21.13 -24.85 28.39
N ASP A 50 20.61 -25.91 27.76
CA ASP A 50 21.05 -26.64 26.57
C ASP A 50 22.38 -27.40 26.77
N GLU A 51 22.33 -28.74 26.97
CA GLU A 51 23.36 -29.67 26.46
C GLU A 51 22.92 -31.16 26.43
N SER A 52 22.71 -31.67 25.20
CA SER A 52 23.11 -33.01 24.68
C SER A 52 22.34 -34.27 25.16
N SER A 53 22.12 -35.35 24.38
CA SER A 53 22.76 -35.85 23.15
C SER A 53 21.95 -37.00 22.50
N SER A 54 22.31 -37.29 21.24
CA SER A 54 22.09 -38.51 20.43
C SER A 54 20.80 -38.55 19.58
N SER A 55 20.79 -38.86 18.28
CA SER A 55 21.84 -39.25 17.33
C SER A 55 21.25 -39.30 15.89
N SER A 56 22.10 -39.01 14.88
CA SER A 56 22.19 -39.63 13.53
C SER A 56 20.95 -39.75 12.62
N SER A 57 20.97 -39.61 11.29
CA SER A 57 22.01 -39.33 10.30
C SER A 57 21.37 -39.33 8.89
N THR A 58 21.82 -38.40 8.04
CA THR A 58 22.20 -38.55 6.62
C THR A 58 21.24 -39.06 5.53
N THR A 59 21.13 -38.22 4.48
CA THR A 59 21.27 -38.52 3.02
C THR A 59 20.12 -39.26 2.32
N THR A 60 19.73 -39.04 1.05
CA THR A 60 20.20 -38.24 -0.10
C THR A 60 19.16 -38.32 -1.23
N LYS A 61 19.19 -37.30 -2.11
CA LYS A 61 18.99 -37.35 -3.58
C LYS A 61 17.58 -37.49 -4.20
N ALA A 62 17.41 -36.59 -5.16
CA ALA A 62 16.35 -36.42 -6.16
C ALA A 62 16.23 -37.56 -7.17
N SER A 63 15.06 -37.68 -7.80
CA SER A 63 14.83 -37.67 -9.27
C SER A 63 13.37 -38.05 -9.56
N ALA A 64 12.64 -37.19 -10.27
CA ALA A 64 12.19 -37.38 -11.64
C ALA A 64 11.09 -38.45 -11.82
N GLY A 65 9.86 -38.00 -12.17
CA GLY A 65 8.96 -38.80 -13.01
C GLY A 65 9.46 -38.81 -14.48
N PRO A 66 8.73 -39.40 -15.46
CA PRO A 66 7.28 -39.59 -15.44
C PRO A 66 6.76 -40.90 -16.10
N ASN A 67 5.42 -41.00 -16.12
CA ASN A 67 4.55 -41.80 -16.99
C ASN A 67 4.38 -43.29 -16.71
N THR A 68 3.15 -43.69 -16.34
CA THR A 68 2.52 -44.89 -16.93
C THR A 68 1.00 -44.73 -16.94
N PHE A 69 0.41 -44.90 -18.12
CA PHE A 69 -1.00 -45.22 -18.33
C PHE A 69 -1.32 -46.56 -17.67
N ASN A 70 -2.46 -46.71 -17.00
CA ASN A 70 -3.28 -47.90 -17.24
C ASN A 70 -4.73 -47.69 -16.77
N ASN A 71 -5.63 -47.65 -17.75
CA ASN A 71 -7.01 -48.08 -17.58
C ASN A 71 -6.99 -49.54 -17.16
N ASN A 72 -7.76 -49.90 -16.13
CA ASN A 72 -8.45 -51.18 -16.02
C ASN A 72 -9.42 -51.11 -14.83
N ASN A 73 -10.66 -50.73 -15.12
CA ASN A 73 -11.79 -51.23 -14.34
C ASN A 73 -12.12 -52.65 -14.84
N PRO A 74 -12.62 -53.52 -13.95
CA PRO A 74 -13.84 -54.23 -14.29
C PRO A 74 -14.96 -53.96 -13.27
N PRO A 75 -16.21 -54.28 -13.65
CA PRO A 75 -17.40 -53.61 -13.15
C PRO A 75 -18.09 -54.42 -12.04
N SER A 76 -18.69 -53.71 -11.07
CA SER A 76 -19.66 -54.32 -10.16
C SER A 76 -20.85 -53.39 -9.93
N SER A 77 -21.97 -53.83 -10.49
CA SER A 77 -23.38 -53.60 -10.18
C SER A 77 -23.93 -52.21 -9.80
N PRO A 78 -25.10 -51.84 -10.38
CA PRO A 78 -25.93 -50.77 -9.88
C PRO A 78 -26.73 -51.26 -8.64
N ASN A 79 -27.06 -50.32 -7.75
CA ASN A 79 -27.92 -50.48 -6.58
C ASN A 79 -27.32 -51.23 -5.38
N GLY A 80 -26.66 -50.45 -4.52
CA GLY A 80 -26.62 -50.66 -3.08
C GLY A 80 -26.60 -49.28 -2.44
N ALA A 81 -27.63 -48.93 -1.68
CA ALA A 81 -27.58 -47.78 -0.79
C ALA A 81 -26.50 -48.08 0.25
N ASN A 82 -25.25 -47.68 -0.03
CA ASN A 82 -24.16 -47.79 0.92
C ASN A 82 -24.45 -46.76 2.00
N SER A 83 -25.21 -47.16 3.02
CA SER A 83 -25.21 -46.49 4.31
C SER A 83 -23.74 -46.38 4.71
N PRO A 84 -23.19 -45.17 4.86
CA PRO A 84 -21.78 -45.01 5.16
C PRO A 84 -21.51 -45.82 6.42
N THR A 85 -20.50 -46.69 6.37
CA THR A 85 -20.20 -47.51 7.56
C THR A 85 -19.83 -46.56 8.70
N PRO A 86 -20.13 -46.90 9.96
CA PRO A 86 -19.82 -46.01 11.09
C PRO A 86 -18.35 -45.56 11.11
N MET A 87 -17.45 -46.37 10.55
CA MET A 87 -16.03 -46.05 10.39
C MET A 87 -15.74 -45.03 9.28
N ASP A 88 -16.47 -45.06 8.16
CA ASP A 88 -16.29 -44.10 7.05
C ASP A 88 -16.74 -42.70 7.45
N VAL A 89 -17.85 -42.59 8.20
CA VAL A 89 -18.33 -41.31 8.76
C VAL A 89 -17.31 -40.73 9.74
N LEU A 90 -16.69 -41.60 10.56
CA LEU A 90 -15.69 -41.18 11.55
C LEU A 90 -14.42 -40.68 10.87
N TYR A 91 -13.98 -41.32 9.78
CA TYR A 91 -12.82 -40.87 8.99
C TYR A 91 -13.05 -39.52 8.32
N ASP A 92 -14.21 -39.30 7.72
CA ASP A 92 -14.58 -38.02 7.09
C ASP A 92 -14.70 -36.87 8.12
N VAL A 93 -15.26 -37.15 9.30
CA VAL A 93 -15.28 -36.18 10.41
C VAL A 93 -13.86 -35.84 10.89
N MET A 94 -12.94 -36.80 10.92
CA MET A 94 -11.53 -36.54 11.27
C MET A 94 -10.76 -35.79 10.18
N GLU A 95 -11.03 -36.00 8.89
CA GLU A 95 -10.40 -35.23 7.82
C GLU A 95 -10.94 -33.80 7.75
N THR A 96 -12.25 -33.62 7.95
CA THR A 96 -12.87 -32.29 7.99
C THR A 96 -12.50 -31.49 9.25
N SER A 97 -12.14 -32.14 10.36
CA SER A 97 -11.55 -31.45 11.52
C SER A 97 -10.10 -31.04 11.25
N ARG A 98 -9.27 -31.95 10.72
CA ARG A 98 -7.86 -31.64 10.35
C ARG A 98 -7.74 -30.53 9.31
N THR A 99 -8.64 -30.47 8.33
CA THR A 99 -8.66 -29.39 7.33
C THR A 99 -9.07 -28.06 7.96
N ARG A 100 -10.06 -28.04 8.88
CA ARG A 100 -10.40 -26.84 9.66
C ARG A 100 -9.24 -26.37 10.53
N ASP A 101 -8.55 -27.27 11.20
CA ASP A 101 -7.39 -26.95 12.05
C ASP A 101 -6.21 -26.39 11.24
N LYS A 102 -5.97 -26.93 10.04
CA LYS A 102 -4.99 -26.36 9.10
C LYS A 102 -5.41 -24.97 8.62
N ILE A 103 -6.69 -24.74 8.35
CA ILE A 103 -7.22 -23.43 7.93
C ILE A 103 -7.10 -22.42 9.07
N THR A 104 -7.43 -22.79 10.31
CA THR A 104 -7.30 -21.90 11.48
C THR A 104 -5.84 -21.59 11.80
N ALA A 105 -4.95 -22.57 11.75
CA ALA A 105 -3.50 -22.36 11.93
C ALA A 105 -2.92 -21.43 10.84
N ASN A 106 -3.24 -21.67 9.56
CA ASN A 106 -2.82 -20.77 8.47
C ASN A 106 -3.40 -19.35 8.63
N ARG A 107 -4.62 -19.23 9.15
CA ARG A 107 -5.22 -17.92 9.43
C ARG A 107 -4.47 -17.19 10.56
N GLN A 108 -4.13 -17.88 11.64
CA GLN A 108 -3.39 -17.31 12.77
C GLN A 108 -1.99 -16.84 12.35
N THR A 109 -1.27 -17.64 11.57
CA THR A 109 0.05 -17.23 11.03
C THR A 109 -0.05 -16.02 10.11
N LEU A 110 -1.10 -15.92 9.29
CA LEU A 110 -1.36 -14.75 8.44
C LEU A 110 -1.72 -13.51 9.28
N GLU A 111 -2.55 -13.67 10.31
CA GLU A 111 -2.91 -12.61 11.24
C GLU A 111 -1.67 -12.10 12.01
N GLU A 112 -0.79 -13.00 12.45
CA GLU A 112 0.46 -12.63 13.11
C GLU A 112 1.40 -11.88 12.16
N ARG A 113 1.56 -12.37 10.92
CA ARG A 113 2.35 -11.69 9.90
C ARG A 113 1.83 -10.30 9.58
N THR A 114 0.50 -10.13 9.50
CA THR A 114 -0.10 -8.80 9.27
C THR A 114 0.11 -7.89 10.47
N LYS A 115 -0.05 -8.37 11.71
CA LYS A 115 0.27 -7.60 12.92
C LYS A 115 1.73 -7.17 12.96
N ALA A 116 2.67 -8.08 12.71
CA ALA A 116 4.11 -7.78 12.66
C ALA A 116 4.42 -6.74 11.57
N GLN A 117 3.80 -6.85 10.40
CA GLN A 117 3.93 -5.88 9.32
C GLN A 117 3.40 -4.50 9.74
N THR A 118 2.22 -4.43 10.39
CA THR A 118 1.68 -3.15 10.88
C THR A 118 2.56 -2.51 11.96
N ALA A 119 3.12 -3.30 12.87
CA ALA A 119 4.04 -2.82 13.90
C ALA A 119 5.34 -2.28 13.28
N ARG A 120 5.86 -2.95 12.25
CA ARG A 120 7.01 -2.48 11.47
C ARG A 120 6.71 -1.16 10.75
N GLU A 121 5.54 -1.04 10.14
CA GLU A 121 5.13 0.19 9.46
C GLU A 121 4.95 1.35 10.44
N GLU A 122 4.42 1.10 11.63
CA GLU A 122 4.28 2.12 12.66
C GLU A 122 5.64 2.62 13.15
N LEU A 123 6.60 1.73 13.39
CA LEU A 123 7.98 2.11 13.70
C LEU A 123 8.62 2.90 12.55
N ALA A 124 8.41 2.46 11.30
CA ALA A 124 8.93 3.16 10.13
C ALA A 124 8.39 4.60 9.98
N ARG A 125 7.14 4.86 10.39
CA ARG A 125 6.55 6.22 10.38
C ARG A 125 7.15 7.14 11.43
N GLN A 126 7.62 6.59 12.54
CA GLN A 126 8.30 7.37 13.58
C GLN A 126 9.67 7.88 13.10
N MET A 127 10.29 7.17 12.16
CA MET A 127 11.53 7.58 11.53
C MET A 127 11.32 8.80 10.61
N THR A 128 11.75 9.98 11.05
CA THR A 128 11.53 11.24 10.32
C THR A 128 12.57 11.51 9.23
N ARG A 129 13.72 10.82 9.26
CA ARG A 129 14.83 10.99 8.33
C ARG A 129 14.92 9.84 7.33
N ASN A 130 14.93 10.17 6.04
CA ASN A 130 15.18 9.22 4.96
C ASN A 130 16.69 9.12 4.71
N TRP A 131 17.30 8.01 5.14
CA TRP A 131 18.72 7.75 4.92
C TRP A 131 19.00 7.31 3.49
N LYS A 132 20.07 7.83 2.91
CA LYS A 132 20.57 7.43 1.59
C LYS A 132 21.87 6.63 1.75
N PRO A 133 22.16 5.70 0.83
CA PRO A 133 23.46 5.04 0.81
C PRO A 133 24.57 6.10 0.64
N GLY A 134 25.61 6.02 1.47
CA GLY A 134 26.71 7.01 1.50
C GLY A 134 26.53 8.12 2.55
N ASP A 135 25.36 8.25 3.17
CA ASP A 135 25.18 9.15 4.31
C ASP A 135 25.93 8.59 5.53
N VAL A 136 26.85 9.36 6.09
CA VAL A 136 27.52 9.05 7.36
C VAL A 136 26.60 9.45 8.51
N TYR A 137 26.51 8.60 9.54
CA TYR A 137 25.74 8.85 10.74
C TYR A 137 26.62 8.84 11.98
N ALA A 138 26.28 9.67 12.95
CA ALA A 138 26.77 9.57 14.32
C ALA A 138 25.67 9.00 15.23
N PRO A 139 25.99 8.41 16.39
CA PRO A 139 24.98 7.97 17.36
C PRO A 139 23.98 9.06 17.75
N HIS A 140 24.41 10.32 17.76
CA HIS A 140 23.57 11.47 18.05
C HIS A 140 22.47 11.73 17.00
N ASP A 141 22.67 11.31 15.74
CA ASP A 141 21.69 11.49 14.66
C ASP A 141 20.43 10.63 14.83
N LEU A 142 20.51 9.60 15.68
CA LEU A 142 19.40 8.72 16.03
C LEU A 142 18.64 9.21 17.28
N SER A 143 19.08 10.33 17.88
CA SER A 143 18.43 10.91 19.04
C SER A 143 17.08 11.54 18.66
N PRO A 144 16.11 11.59 19.59
CA PRO A 144 14.82 12.21 19.33
C PRO A 144 14.95 13.71 18.98
N VAL A 145 15.96 14.39 19.50
CA VAL A 145 16.21 15.82 19.25
C VAL A 145 16.50 16.08 17.77
N GLU A 146 17.40 15.30 17.17
CA GLU A 146 17.64 15.40 15.73
C GLU A 146 16.39 14.98 14.96
N MET A 147 15.71 13.89 15.32
CA MET A 147 14.48 13.48 14.63
C MET A 147 13.43 14.61 14.54
N LEU A 148 13.29 15.44 15.58
CA LEU A 148 12.39 16.60 15.58
C LEU A 148 12.81 17.69 14.57
N LYS A 149 14.10 17.93 14.39
CA LYS A 149 14.65 18.88 13.40
C LYS A 149 14.39 18.41 11.98
N TRP A 150 14.52 17.10 11.72
CA TRP A 150 14.25 16.50 10.41
C TRP A 150 12.75 16.43 10.08
N ARG A 151 11.88 16.45 11.09
CA ARG A 151 10.42 16.48 10.91
C ARG A 151 9.90 17.79 10.30
N GLN A 152 10.65 18.88 10.39
CA GLN A 152 10.18 20.18 9.95
C GLN A 152 10.06 20.25 8.41
N PRO A 153 8.92 20.73 7.87
CA PRO A 153 8.75 20.85 6.43
C PRO A 153 9.72 21.90 5.89
N LYS A 154 10.64 21.45 5.03
CA LYS A 154 11.60 22.34 4.36
C LYS A 154 10.91 23.04 3.19
N GLN A 155 11.14 24.34 3.08
CA GLN A 155 10.68 25.11 1.93
C GLN A 155 11.51 24.73 0.70
N PRO A 156 10.92 24.72 -0.50
CA PRO A 156 11.66 24.51 -1.75
C PRO A 156 12.75 25.58 -1.89
N SER A 157 14.02 25.16 -1.98
CA SER A 157 15.16 26.08 -1.96
C SER A 157 15.49 26.70 -3.31
N LYS A 158 15.10 26.03 -4.40
CA LYS A 158 15.47 26.42 -5.76
C LYS A 158 14.23 26.54 -6.63
N ASP A 159 14.22 27.60 -7.44
CA ASP A 159 13.14 27.90 -8.36
C ASP A 159 13.13 26.86 -9.50
N ILE A 160 12.06 26.07 -9.56
CA ILE A 160 11.87 25.01 -10.55
C ILE A 160 11.74 25.58 -11.97
N ILE A 161 11.15 26.77 -12.13
CA ILE A 161 10.96 27.41 -13.43
C ILE A 161 12.30 27.85 -14.01
N ASP A 162 13.16 28.45 -13.19
CA ASP A 162 14.52 28.82 -13.60
C ASP A 162 15.38 27.58 -13.88
N MET A 163 15.24 26.51 -13.07
CA MET A 163 15.95 25.25 -13.30
C MET A 163 15.59 24.59 -14.63
N LEU A 164 14.31 24.67 -15.02
CA LEU A 164 13.82 24.08 -16.26
C LEU A 164 13.95 25.03 -17.46
N GLY A 165 14.33 26.30 -17.24
CA GLY A 165 14.44 27.31 -18.30
C GLY A 165 13.12 27.64 -19.01
N LEU A 166 11.99 27.48 -18.32
CA LEU A 166 10.66 27.66 -18.90
C LEU A 166 10.15 29.09 -18.69
N ASN A 167 9.45 29.64 -19.68
CA ASN A 167 8.75 30.91 -19.53
C ASN A 167 7.28 30.67 -19.14
N PRO A 168 6.84 31.06 -17.93
CA PRO A 168 5.46 30.78 -17.48
C PRO A 168 4.37 31.35 -18.39
N LEU A 169 4.63 32.49 -19.02
CA LEU A 169 3.66 33.21 -19.84
C LEU A 169 3.27 32.46 -21.12
N ASP A 170 4.19 31.66 -21.66
CA ASP A 170 4.00 30.92 -22.91
C ASP A 170 3.21 29.63 -22.65
N HIS A 171 3.35 29.07 -21.45
CA HIS A 171 2.73 27.80 -21.06
C HIS A 171 1.35 27.94 -20.40
N TYR A 172 0.65 29.06 -20.60
CA TYR A 172 -0.69 29.27 -20.02
C TYR A 172 -1.75 28.25 -20.48
N ARG A 173 -1.54 27.60 -21.64
CA ARG A 173 -2.41 26.55 -22.18
C ARG A 173 -2.23 25.20 -21.49
N ASN A 174 -1.09 24.97 -20.83
CA ASN A 174 -0.81 23.70 -20.16
C ASN A 174 -1.48 23.66 -18.78
N PHE A 175 -2.61 22.95 -18.68
CA PHE A 175 -3.37 22.83 -17.44
C PHE A 175 -2.58 22.18 -16.30
N SER A 176 -1.64 21.27 -16.60
CA SER A 176 -0.81 20.62 -15.57
C SER A 176 0.11 21.63 -14.89
N ILE A 177 0.80 22.48 -15.66
CA ILE A 177 1.67 23.53 -15.11
C ILE A 177 0.85 24.50 -14.27
N ILE A 178 -0.29 24.96 -14.79
CA ILE A 178 -1.17 25.91 -14.09
C ILE A 178 -1.67 25.34 -12.76
N SER A 179 -2.13 24.09 -12.77
CA SER A 179 -2.70 23.43 -11.58
C SER A 179 -1.70 23.20 -10.45
N GLU A 180 -0.42 23.03 -10.76
CA GLU A 180 0.63 22.80 -9.76
C GLU A 180 0.82 24.05 -8.87
N PHE A 181 0.69 25.24 -9.46
CA PHE A 181 0.81 26.53 -8.77
C PHE A 181 -0.54 27.07 -8.25
N MET A 182 -1.61 26.27 -8.31
CA MET A 182 -2.92 26.56 -7.76
C MET A 182 -3.24 25.64 -6.58
N THR A 183 -4.05 26.12 -5.64
CA THR A 183 -4.62 25.28 -4.58
C THR A 183 -5.73 24.39 -5.12
N SER A 184 -6.16 23.40 -4.34
CA SER A 184 -7.33 22.57 -4.68
C SER A 184 -8.58 23.42 -4.96
N MET A 185 -8.71 24.58 -4.30
CA MET A 185 -9.79 25.56 -4.44
C MET A 185 -9.57 26.57 -5.58
N GLY A 186 -8.54 26.38 -6.40
CA GLY A 186 -8.26 27.26 -7.54
C GLY A 186 -7.64 28.63 -7.20
N ARG A 187 -7.15 28.84 -5.97
CA ARG A 187 -6.41 30.07 -5.61
C ARG A 187 -4.94 29.93 -6.01
N ILE A 188 -4.28 31.03 -6.36
CA ILE A 188 -2.84 31.01 -6.66
C ILE A 188 -2.06 30.80 -5.36
N LYS A 189 -1.17 29.79 -5.33
CA LYS A 189 -0.33 29.49 -4.15
C LYS A 189 0.61 30.65 -3.83
N HIS A 190 0.90 30.86 -2.53
CA HIS A 190 1.83 31.91 -2.09
C HIS A 190 3.28 31.54 -2.45
N SER A 191 4.18 32.54 -2.58
CA SER A 191 5.60 32.30 -2.92
C SER A 191 6.31 31.38 -1.93
N LYS A 192 5.86 31.37 -0.66
CA LYS A 192 6.34 30.46 0.38
C LYS A 192 6.08 28.99 0.01
N GLU A 193 4.88 28.69 -0.50
CA GLU A 193 4.51 27.33 -0.89
C GLU A 193 5.16 26.90 -2.21
N THR A 194 5.31 27.84 -3.15
CA THR A 194 5.85 27.53 -4.49
C THR A 194 7.38 27.54 -4.55
N GLY A 195 8.06 28.28 -3.66
CA GLY A 195 9.51 28.47 -3.70
C GLY A 195 10.02 29.20 -4.93
N LEU A 196 9.14 29.83 -5.71
CA LEU A 196 9.53 30.57 -6.91
C LEU A 196 10.13 31.92 -6.55
N ARG A 197 11.07 32.39 -7.37
CA ARG A 197 11.62 33.73 -7.27
C ARG A 197 10.51 34.76 -7.51
N PRO A 198 10.50 35.94 -6.84
CA PRO A 198 9.39 36.91 -6.95
C PRO A 198 9.05 37.32 -8.38
N VAL A 199 10.04 37.40 -9.27
CA VAL A 199 9.84 37.70 -10.69
C VAL A 199 9.05 36.59 -11.39
N ASN A 200 9.44 35.33 -11.18
CA ASN A 200 8.80 34.17 -11.79
C ASN A 200 7.44 33.90 -11.17
N GLN A 201 7.27 34.12 -9.87
CA GLN A 201 5.97 34.08 -9.21
C GLN A 201 4.98 35.06 -9.85
N ARG A 202 5.40 36.29 -10.19
CA ARG A 202 4.54 37.26 -10.90
C ARG A 202 4.21 36.78 -12.32
N LYS A 203 5.18 36.25 -13.07
CA LYS A 203 4.97 35.68 -14.41
C LYS A 203 3.99 34.51 -14.36
N MET A 204 4.16 33.59 -13.42
CA MET A 204 3.27 32.45 -13.20
C MET A 204 1.86 32.91 -12.83
N ALA A 205 1.73 33.84 -11.87
CA ALA A 205 0.43 34.38 -11.49
C ALA A 205 -0.27 35.08 -12.67
N LYS A 206 0.49 35.76 -13.54
CA LYS A 206 -0.05 36.35 -14.78
C LYS A 206 -0.51 35.29 -15.78
N ALA A 207 0.23 34.20 -15.94
CA ALA A 207 -0.16 33.07 -16.79
C ALA A 207 -1.44 32.39 -16.29
N ILE A 208 -1.57 32.17 -14.97
CA ILE A 208 -2.78 31.61 -14.36
C ILE A 208 -3.98 32.52 -14.58
N ARG A 209 -3.86 33.83 -14.30
CA ARG A 209 -4.93 34.80 -14.55
C ARG A 209 -5.34 34.86 -16.02
N ARG A 210 -4.38 34.74 -16.95
CA ARG A 210 -4.64 34.64 -18.39
C ARG A 210 -5.44 33.37 -18.71
N ALA A 211 -5.03 32.21 -18.21
CA ALA A 211 -5.73 30.95 -18.46
C ALA A 211 -7.18 30.97 -17.95
N ILE A 212 -7.41 31.53 -16.76
CA ILE A 212 -8.76 31.70 -16.21
C ILE A 212 -9.56 32.73 -17.02
N GLY A 213 -8.97 33.88 -17.34
CA GLY A 213 -9.65 34.93 -18.11
C GLY A 213 -10.00 34.53 -19.55
N MET A 214 -9.25 33.59 -20.13
CA MET A 214 -9.55 33.00 -21.44
C MET A 214 -10.56 31.85 -21.38
N GLY A 215 -11.01 31.44 -20.19
CA GLY A 215 -11.99 30.38 -20.01
C GLY A 215 -11.46 28.95 -20.21
N ILE A 216 -10.14 28.76 -20.32
CA ILE A 216 -9.54 27.43 -20.53
C ILE A 216 -9.25 26.69 -19.21
N HIS A 217 -9.23 27.40 -18.08
CA HIS A 217 -9.02 26.81 -16.76
C HIS A 217 -10.09 27.27 -15.76
N PRO A 218 -10.65 26.37 -14.91
CA PRO A 218 -11.61 26.76 -13.89
C PRO A 218 -11.01 27.70 -12.82
N SER A 219 -11.84 28.57 -12.26
CA SER A 219 -11.43 29.50 -11.19
C SER A 219 -11.57 28.93 -9.78
N THR A 220 -12.42 27.92 -9.57
CA THR A 220 -12.82 27.43 -8.24
C THR A 220 -12.21 26.09 -7.85
N HIS A 221 -11.67 25.36 -8.81
CA HIS A 221 -11.08 24.04 -8.62
C HIS A 221 -9.96 23.82 -9.63
N LYS A 222 -9.21 22.71 -9.49
CA LYS A 222 -8.24 22.28 -10.51
C LYS A 222 -8.95 21.89 -11.80
N HIS A 223 -8.22 21.89 -12.92
CA HIS A 223 -8.76 21.41 -14.19
C HIS A 223 -9.39 20.01 -14.08
N PRO A 224 -10.59 19.75 -14.66
CA PRO A 224 -11.33 18.51 -14.44
C PRO A 224 -10.56 17.25 -14.86
N MET A 225 -9.77 17.30 -15.94
CA MET A 225 -8.93 16.15 -16.34
C MET A 225 -7.91 15.74 -15.27
N ILE A 226 -7.47 16.69 -14.44
CA ILE A 226 -6.56 16.40 -13.33
C ILE A 226 -7.32 15.72 -12.20
N LEU A 227 -8.51 16.22 -11.86
CA LEU A 227 -9.37 15.59 -10.85
C LEU A 227 -9.79 14.17 -11.27
N PHE A 228 -10.11 13.96 -12.55
CA PHE A 228 -10.38 12.62 -13.08
C PHE A 228 -9.15 11.72 -12.95
N ARG A 229 -7.93 12.22 -13.24
CA ARG A 229 -6.72 11.43 -13.04
C ARG A 229 -6.48 11.12 -11.57
N GLU A 230 -6.60 12.10 -10.68
CA GLU A 230 -6.44 11.93 -9.24
C GLU A 230 -7.41 10.87 -8.70
N THR A 231 -8.69 10.93 -9.09
CA THR A 231 -9.72 9.96 -8.68
C THR A 231 -9.52 8.56 -9.24
N GLN A 232 -8.98 8.41 -10.46
CA GLN A 232 -8.64 7.10 -11.03
C GLN A 232 -7.36 6.51 -10.43
N SER A 233 -6.39 7.36 -10.10
CA SER A 233 -5.13 6.95 -9.45
C SER A 233 -5.31 6.65 -7.96
N ALA A 234 -6.31 7.26 -7.33
CA ALA A 234 -6.63 6.98 -5.94
C ALA A 234 -6.98 5.50 -5.80
N PRO A 235 -6.38 4.78 -4.84
CA PRO A 235 -6.70 3.38 -4.60
C PRO A 235 -8.20 3.30 -4.33
N ARG A 236 -8.95 2.68 -5.25
CA ARG A 236 -10.36 2.40 -5.02
C ARG A 236 -10.43 1.49 -3.81
N TYR A 237 -10.92 2.01 -2.70
CA TYR A 237 -11.23 1.20 -1.53
C TYR A 237 -12.23 0.13 -1.95
N GLN A 238 -11.76 -1.09 -2.21
CA GLN A 238 -12.61 -2.20 -2.62
C GLN A 238 -13.44 -2.79 -1.47
N ASN A 239 -13.49 -2.13 -0.30
CA ASN A 239 -14.15 -2.63 0.90
C ASN A 239 -15.03 -1.57 1.59
N THR A 240 -15.82 -0.85 0.80
CA THR A 240 -17.13 -0.40 1.29
C THR A 240 -18.15 -0.94 0.31
N LYS A 241 -18.80 -2.06 0.65
CA LYS A 241 -20.23 -2.11 0.39
C LYS A 241 -20.75 -0.84 1.05
N ILE A 242 -21.05 0.19 0.26
CA ILE A 242 -21.90 1.29 0.73
C ILE A 242 -23.10 0.54 1.31
N PRO A 243 -23.40 0.63 2.61
CA PRO A 243 -24.63 0.03 3.11
C PRO A 243 -25.73 0.63 2.24
N GLU A 244 -26.38 -0.20 1.42
CA GLU A 244 -27.55 0.27 0.71
C GLU A 244 -28.48 0.85 1.78
N PRO A 245 -29.02 2.07 1.59
CA PRO A 245 -29.97 2.59 2.56
C PRO A 245 -31.09 1.55 2.66
N ASP A 246 -31.32 1.02 3.87
CA ASP A 246 -32.36 0.05 4.18
C ASP A 246 -33.68 0.48 3.51
N ARG A 247 -33.97 -0.08 2.33
CA ARG A 247 -35.24 0.11 1.62
C ARG A 247 -36.42 -0.48 2.39
N THR A 248 -36.16 -1.15 3.52
CA THR A 248 -37.13 -1.83 4.37
C THR A 248 -37.86 -0.92 5.36
N LYS A 249 -37.60 0.40 5.38
CA LYS A 249 -38.31 1.36 6.25
C LYS A 249 -39.12 2.42 5.51
N ILE A 250 -39.61 2.13 4.31
CA ILE A 250 -40.71 2.91 3.73
C ILE A 250 -41.99 2.12 4.00
N LYS A 251 -42.66 2.42 5.11
CA LYS A 251 -44.06 2.02 5.26
C LYS A 251 -44.84 2.76 4.17
N PRO A 252 -45.58 2.06 3.29
CA PRO A 252 -46.54 2.75 2.44
C PRO A 252 -47.57 3.42 3.35
N MET A 253 -47.77 4.73 3.17
CA MET A 253 -49.02 5.39 3.56
C MET A 253 -50.04 5.19 2.45
#